data_AF-A0A8B9VRV2-F1
#
_entry.id   AF-A0A8B9VRV2-F1
#
_cell.length_a   1.000
_cell.length_b   1.000
_cell.length_c   1.000
_cell.angle_alpha   90.00
_cell.angle_beta   90.00
_cell.angle_gamma   90.00
#
_symmetry.space_group_name_H-M   'P 1'
#
loop_
_entity.id
_entity.type
_entity.pdbx_description
1 polymer ?
#
loop_
_entity_poly.entity_id
_entity_poly.type
_entity_poly.pdbx_seq_one_letter_code
_entity_poly.pdbx_strand_id
1 'polypeptide(L)'
;MAAGLRRGGGGGCGRAPAVPRGGGACAGRRRWRPGAGSGRPCSTATWRRWAPSAGGCWSAAPITCTSTSWTDMHMMVARPEQWVQPMAVAGANQYTFHLEAADNPGALIKDIRENGMKVGLAIKPGTSVEQLAPWANQIDMALVMTVEPGFGGQKFMEDMMPKVQWLRTQFPSLDIEVDGGVGPDTIHKCAEAGANMIVSGSAIMRSADPRSVINLLRNVCSEAAQKRCLDR
;
A
#
# COMPACT_ATOMS: atom_id res chain seq x y z
N MET A 1 -18.91 -70.86 9.50
CA MET A 1 -18.41 -71.25 8.17
C MET A 1 -17.47 -70.16 7.69
N ALA A 2 -16.29 -70.56 7.22
CA ALA A 2 -15.18 -69.70 6.85
C ALA A 2 -15.26 -69.20 5.39
N ALA A 3 -14.25 -68.40 5.03
CA ALA A 3 -13.81 -67.91 3.71
C ALA A 3 -14.34 -66.51 3.33
N GLY A 4 -13.51 -65.57 2.86
CA GLY A 4 -12.09 -65.60 2.51
C GLY A 4 -11.66 -64.23 1.95
N LEU A 5 -10.36 -63.94 2.06
CA LEU A 5 -9.67 -62.75 1.53
C LEU A 5 -9.82 -62.56 0.01
N ARG A 6 -9.72 -61.31 -0.46
CA ARG A 6 -8.80 -60.90 -1.56
C ARG A 6 -8.61 -59.38 -1.64
N ARG A 7 -7.34 -58.97 -1.80
CA ARG A 7 -6.87 -57.63 -2.18
C ARG A 7 -6.80 -57.50 -3.71
N GLY A 8 -6.92 -56.26 -4.20
CA GLY A 8 -6.62 -55.79 -5.56
C GLY A 8 -7.55 -54.60 -5.86
N GLY A 9 -7.12 -53.38 -6.23
CA GLY A 9 -6.00 -52.97 -7.07
C GLY A 9 -6.57 -52.40 -8.37
N GLY A 10 -6.58 -51.06 -8.52
CA GLY A 10 -7.09 -50.31 -9.68
C GLY A 10 -8.00 -49.17 -9.21
N GLY A 11 -7.61 -47.89 -9.24
CA GLY A 11 -6.92 -47.21 -10.34
C GLY A 11 -7.94 -46.67 -11.36
N GLY A 12 -8.94 -45.92 -10.90
CA GLY A 12 -9.96 -45.30 -11.75
C GLY A 12 -10.16 -43.84 -11.33
N CYS A 13 -9.45 -42.93 -11.99
CA CYS A 13 -9.62 -41.49 -11.84
C CYS A 13 -11.00 -41.10 -12.44
N GLY A 14 -12.01 -41.00 -11.58
CA GLY A 14 -13.31 -40.45 -11.93
C GLY A 14 -13.18 -38.96 -12.27
N ARG A 15 -13.63 -38.59 -13.47
CA ARG A 15 -13.65 -37.21 -13.96
C ARG A 15 -14.49 -36.34 -13.02
N ALA A 16 -13.84 -35.43 -12.30
CA ALA A 16 -14.51 -34.33 -11.62
C ALA A 16 -14.94 -33.26 -12.65
N PRO A 17 -16.13 -32.66 -12.48
CA PRO A 17 -16.64 -31.63 -13.39
C PRO A 17 -15.77 -30.36 -13.34
N ALA A 18 -15.67 -29.69 -14.49
CA ALA A 18 -14.89 -28.47 -14.67
C ALA A 18 -15.31 -27.36 -13.70
N VAL A 19 -14.39 -26.93 -12.84
CA VAL A 19 -14.54 -25.74 -11.99
C VAL A 19 -14.20 -24.49 -12.83
N PRO A 20 -15.00 -23.41 -12.78
CA PRO A 20 -14.72 -22.21 -13.55
C PRO A 20 -13.39 -21.57 -13.12
N ARG A 21 -12.57 -21.19 -14.09
CA ARG A 21 -11.38 -20.34 -13.90
C ARG A 21 -11.81 -18.91 -13.56
N GLY A 22 -12.23 -18.69 -12.32
CA GLY A 22 -12.47 -17.36 -11.76
C GLY A 22 -11.17 -16.80 -11.18
N GLY A 23 -10.38 -16.10 -11.99
CA GLY A 23 -9.26 -15.30 -11.49
C GLY A 23 -9.77 -14.16 -10.62
N GLY A 24 -9.47 -14.18 -9.33
CA GLY A 24 -9.75 -13.06 -8.44
C GLY A 24 -8.96 -11.83 -8.87
N ALA A 25 -9.63 -10.79 -9.33
CA ALA A 25 -9.01 -9.53 -9.70
C ALA A 25 -8.64 -8.72 -8.44
N CYS A 26 -7.35 -8.59 -8.14
CA CYS A 26 -6.84 -7.58 -7.21
C CYS A 26 -7.09 -6.17 -7.79
N ALA A 27 -7.94 -5.37 -7.14
CA ALA A 27 -8.26 -4.02 -7.56
C ALA A 27 -7.08 -3.05 -7.36
N GLY A 28 -6.59 -2.45 -8.46
CA GLY A 28 -5.48 -1.51 -8.46
C GLY A 28 -5.86 -0.07 -8.11
N ARG A 29 -4.95 0.71 -7.52
CA ARG A 29 -5.06 2.19 -7.38
C ARG A 29 -3.82 2.87 -8.01
N ARG A 30 -3.74 4.22 -8.12
CA ARG A 30 -2.59 4.96 -8.76
C ARG A 30 -2.05 6.18 -7.95
N ARG A 31 -0.72 6.46 -7.93
CA ARG A 31 0.00 7.58 -7.23
C ARG A 31 1.18 8.08 -8.07
N TRP A 32 1.68 9.28 -7.73
CA TRP A 32 2.81 9.99 -8.34
C TRP A 32 3.72 10.67 -7.29
N ARG A 33 4.97 11.00 -7.68
CA ARG A 33 5.96 11.78 -6.91
C ARG A 33 6.46 12.98 -7.74
N PRO A 34 6.46 14.22 -7.23
CA PRO A 34 7.16 15.36 -7.86
C PRO A 34 8.68 15.22 -7.77
N GLY A 35 9.40 15.59 -8.84
CA GLY A 35 10.83 15.96 -8.75
C GLY A 35 11.89 14.90 -9.08
N ALA A 36 11.54 13.75 -9.69
CA ALA A 36 12.57 12.86 -10.23
C ALA A 36 13.09 13.41 -11.57
N GLY A 37 14.25 14.07 -11.53
CA GLY A 37 15.00 14.50 -12.71
C GLY A 37 15.50 13.31 -13.54
N SER A 38 15.65 13.57 -14.84
CA SER A 38 16.13 12.71 -15.93
C SER A 38 15.12 11.72 -16.55
N GLY A 39 14.46 12.21 -17.60
CA GLY A 39 14.37 11.50 -18.88
C GLY A 39 13.69 10.13 -18.92
N ARG A 40 12.37 10.09 -18.70
CA ARG A 40 11.35 9.23 -19.37
C ARG A 40 10.00 9.48 -18.70
N PRO A 41 8.86 9.49 -19.42
CA PRO A 41 7.55 9.51 -18.78
C PRO A 41 7.33 8.15 -18.11
N CYS A 42 7.66 8.04 -16.82
CA CYS A 42 7.33 6.86 -16.03
C CYS A 42 5.86 6.96 -15.62
N SER A 43 4.97 6.74 -16.59
CA SER A 43 3.53 6.92 -16.48
C SER A 43 2.84 5.59 -16.24
N THR A 44 2.99 5.01 -15.04
CA THR A 44 2.00 4.18 -14.34
C THR A 44 2.64 3.61 -13.07
N ALA A 45 1.98 3.74 -11.93
CA ALA A 45 2.27 3.05 -10.67
C ALA A 45 0.97 2.31 -10.30
N THR A 46 0.99 0.99 -10.21
CA THR A 46 -0.22 0.16 -9.99
C THR A 46 -0.18 -0.35 -8.55
N TRP A 47 -0.95 0.25 -7.63
CA TRP A 47 -0.98 -0.18 -6.22
C TRP A 47 -1.76 -1.47 -6.08
N ARG A 48 -1.26 -2.41 -5.28
CA ARG A 48 -2.02 -3.58 -4.85
C ARG A 48 -2.13 -3.54 -3.34
N ARG A 49 -3.35 -3.38 -2.83
CA ARG A 49 -3.66 -3.62 -1.42
C ARG A 49 -3.72 -5.13 -1.21
N TRP A 50 -2.83 -5.68 -0.40
CA TRP A 50 -2.97 -7.05 0.06
C TRP A 50 -3.63 -7.05 1.44
N ALA A 51 -4.81 -7.64 1.53
CA ALA A 51 -5.45 -7.96 2.79
C ALA A 51 -5.83 -9.45 2.71
N PRO A 52 -5.31 -10.32 3.59
CA PRO A 52 -5.75 -11.70 3.61
C PRO A 52 -7.20 -11.72 4.11
N SER A 53 -8.15 -11.96 3.22
CA SER A 53 -9.51 -12.31 3.63
C SER A 53 -9.46 -13.65 4.38
N ALA A 54 -9.98 -13.67 5.59
CA ALA A 54 -10.13 -14.89 6.39
C ALA A 54 -10.85 -15.98 5.57
N GLY A 55 -10.25 -17.17 5.47
CA GLY A 55 -10.96 -18.41 5.13
C GLY A 55 -10.80 -19.02 3.73
N GLY A 56 -9.79 -18.64 2.93
CA GLY A 56 -9.55 -19.23 1.60
C GLY A 56 -8.33 -20.16 1.54
N CYS A 57 -8.48 -21.35 0.93
CA CYS A 57 -7.39 -22.28 0.64
C CYS A 57 -6.26 -21.59 -0.17
N TRP A 58 -5.02 -21.77 0.28
CA TRP A 58 -3.81 -21.17 -0.28
C TRP A 58 -3.54 -21.70 -1.69
N SER A 59 -3.91 -20.96 -2.73
CA SER A 59 -3.29 -21.16 -4.04
C SER A 59 -1.97 -20.40 -4.09
N ALA A 60 -0.85 -21.14 -4.12
CA ALA A 60 0.51 -20.63 -4.30
C ALA A 60 0.77 -20.10 -5.73
N ALA A 61 -0.12 -19.24 -6.24
CA ALA A 61 0.20 -18.46 -7.42
C ALA A 61 1.24 -17.39 -6.99
N PRO A 62 2.42 -17.33 -7.63
CA PRO A 62 3.40 -16.33 -7.28
C PRO A 62 2.79 -14.95 -7.55
N ILE A 63 2.75 -14.09 -6.53
CA ILE A 63 2.44 -12.68 -6.72
C ILE A 63 3.65 -12.12 -7.48
N THR A 64 3.57 -12.02 -8.80
CA THR A 64 4.62 -11.38 -9.60
C THR A 64 4.09 -10.04 -10.11
N CYS A 65 4.71 -8.94 -9.66
CA CYS A 65 4.50 -7.63 -10.26
C CYS A 65 5.35 -7.53 -11.53
N THR A 66 4.78 -7.93 -12.67
CA THR A 66 5.43 -7.85 -13.99
C THR A 66 5.34 -6.46 -14.62
N SER A 67 4.86 -5.45 -13.89
CA SER A 67 4.70 -4.09 -14.43
C SER A 67 5.97 -3.27 -14.25
N THR A 68 6.35 -2.46 -15.24
CA THR A 68 7.41 -1.43 -15.16
C THR A 68 7.04 -0.26 -14.23
N SER A 69 6.00 -0.45 -13.44
CA SER A 69 5.32 0.55 -12.65
C SER A 69 5.80 0.49 -11.21
N TRP A 70 6.02 1.65 -10.59
CA TRP A 70 6.33 1.70 -9.17
C TRP A 70 5.24 1.00 -8.35
N THR A 71 5.64 0.09 -7.48
CA THR A 71 4.75 -0.69 -6.63
C THR A 71 5.14 -0.54 -5.17
N ASP A 72 4.23 0.03 -4.39
CA ASP A 72 4.29 0.03 -2.94
C ASP A 72 3.30 -1.01 -2.40
N MET A 73 3.80 -1.83 -1.49
CA MET A 73 3.04 -2.85 -0.78
C MET A 73 2.73 -2.33 0.62
N HIS A 74 1.55 -1.72 0.77
CA HIS A 74 1.02 -1.36 2.07
C HIS A 74 0.42 -2.59 2.77
N MET A 75 1.15 -3.11 3.76
CA MET A 75 0.90 -4.36 4.46
C MET A 75 0.13 -4.14 5.77
N MET A 76 -1.15 -4.52 5.75
CA MET A 76 -2.01 -4.56 6.94
C MET A 76 -2.12 -5.99 7.45
N VAL A 77 -1.02 -6.48 8.03
CA VAL A 77 -0.86 -7.85 8.50
C VAL A 77 -0.34 -7.85 9.93
N ALA A 78 -0.63 -8.90 10.71
CA ALA A 78 -0.22 -8.97 12.11
C ALA A 78 1.29 -9.20 12.31
N ARG A 79 1.97 -9.84 11.34
CA ARG A 79 3.42 -10.12 11.40
C ARG A 79 4.08 -9.68 10.10
N PRO A 80 4.39 -8.37 9.95
CA PRO A 80 4.92 -7.82 8.70
C PRO A 80 6.28 -8.41 8.32
N GLU A 81 7.10 -8.82 9.28
CA GLU A 81 8.41 -9.45 9.08
C GLU A 81 8.34 -10.64 8.10
N GLN A 82 7.27 -11.44 8.17
CA GLN A 82 7.14 -12.68 7.41
C GLN A 82 6.95 -12.46 5.89
N TRP A 83 6.62 -11.23 5.49
CA TRP A 83 6.24 -10.92 4.12
C TRP A 83 7.28 -10.08 3.38
N VAL A 84 8.34 -9.62 4.05
CA VAL A 84 9.39 -8.79 3.43
C VAL A 84 10.01 -9.51 2.23
N GLN A 85 10.60 -10.69 2.44
CA GLN A 85 11.22 -11.46 1.37
C GLN A 85 10.21 -11.90 0.29
N PRO A 86 9.01 -12.44 0.61
CA PRO A 86 8.00 -12.71 -0.40
C PRO A 86 7.63 -11.50 -1.27
N MET A 87 7.50 -10.30 -0.68
CA MET A 87 7.17 -9.08 -1.44
C MET A 87 8.36 -8.58 -2.27
N ALA A 88 9.59 -8.74 -1.78
CA ALA A 88 10.80 -8.43 -2.55
C ALA A 88 10.90 -9.34 -3.79
N VAL A 89 10.71 -10.65 -3.62
CA VAL A 89 10.68 -11.63 -4.73
C VAL A 89 9.54 -11.33 -5.70
N ALA A 90 8.41 -10.82 -5.19
CA ALA A 90 7.29 -10.36 -6.02
C ALA A 90 7.62 -9.13 -6.88
N GLY A 91 8.75 -8.44 -6.64
CA GLY A 91 9.16 -7.25 -7.34
C GLY A 91 8.59 -5.94 -6.76
N ALA A 92 8.27 -5.91 -5.46
CA ALA A 92 7.87 -4.66 -4.80
C ALA A 92 9.03 -3.65 -4.78
N ASN A 93 8.72 -2.37 -5.00
CA ASN A 93 9.72 -1.30 -4.91
C ASN A 93 9.76 -0.68 -3.52
N GLN A 94 8.64 -0.73 -2.81
CA GLN A 94 8.48 -0.21 -1.46
C GLN A 94 7.63 -1.17 -0.64
N TYR A 95 8.01 -1.31 0.62
CA TYR A 95 7.28 -2.07 1.62
C TYR A 95 6.86 -1.12 2.73
N THR A 96 5.55 -0.98 2.91
CA THR A 96 4.97 -0.08 3.91
C THR A 96 4.27 -0.89 4.99
N PHE A 97 4.71 -0.79 6.24
CA PHE A 97 4.15 -1.54 7.36
C PHE A 97 3.60 -0.63 8.46
N HIS A 98 2.69 -1.17 9.28
CA HIS A 98 2.13 -0.48 10.43
C HIS A 98 3.07 -0.54 11.63
N LEU A 99 3.37 0.62 12.22
CA LEU A 99 4.17 0.72 13.45
C LEU A 99 3.61 -0.17 14.56
N GLU A 100 2.28 -0.26 14.65
CA GLU A 100 1.57 -1.02 15.69
C GLU A 100 1.66 -2.54 15.52
N ALA A 101 2.11 -3.02 14.35
CA ALA A 101 2.20 -4.44 14.04
C ALA A 101 3.63 -4.99 14.10
N ALA A 102 4.63 -4.13 14.28
CA ALA A 102 6.03 -4.52 14.33
C ALA A 102 6.52 -4.59 15.78
N ASP A 103 6.94 -5.77 16.23
CA ASP A 103 7.52 -5.97 17.56
C ASP A 103 8.87 -5.24 17.70
N ASN A 104 9.65 -5.19 16.61
CA ASN A 104 10.91 -4.48 16.54
C ASN A 104 11.03 -3.71 15.20
N PRO A 105 10.53 -2.46 15.14
CA PRO A 105 10.52 -1.67 13.91
C PRO A 105 11.92 -1.48 13.31
N GLY A 106 12.96 -1.34 14.14
CA GLY A 106 14.33 -1.14 13.65
C GLY A 106 14.88 -2.35 12.90
N ALA A 107 14.60 -3.56 13.40
CA ALA A 107 14.98 -4.79 12.71
C ALA A 107 14.25 -4.94 11.37
N LEU A 108 12.95 -4.66 11.34
CA LEU A 108 12.14 -4.71 10.11
C LEU A 108 12.60 -3.70 9.07
N ILE A 109 12.86 -2.45 9.48
CA ILE A 109 13.37 -1.39 8.59
C ILE A 109 14.69 -1.86 7.93
N LYS A 110 15.58 -2.46 8.73
CA LYS A 110 16.84 -3.01 8.22
C LYS A 110 16.60 -4.14 7.22
N ASP A 111 15.76 -5.12 7.55
CA ASP A 111 15.44 -6.27 6.69
C ASP A 111 14.85 -5.82 5.34
N ILE A 112 13.91 -4.86 5.36
CA ILE A 112 13.33 -4.29 4.12
C ILE A 112 14.42 -3.68 3.22
N ARG A 113 15.36 -2.92 3.80
CA ARG A 113 16.45 -2.29 3.05
C ARG A 113 17.44 -3.33 2.50
N GLU A 114 17.77 -4.36 3.28
CA GLU A 114 18.64 -5.46 2.85
C GLU A 114 18.02 -6.27 1.69
N ASN A 115 16.69 -6.32 1.61
CA ASN A 115 15.94 -6.88 0.49
C ASN A 115 15.75 -5.90 -0.69
N GLY A 116 16.41 -4.74 -0.68
CA GLY A 116 16.45 -3.81 -1.80
C GLY A 116 15.20 -2.96 -2.02
N MET A 117 14.29 -2.90 -1.03
CA MET A 117 13.06 -2.12 -1.09
C MET A 117 13.19 -0.80 -0.33
N LYS A 118 12.40 0.20 -0.73
CA LYS A 118 12.17 1.39 0.11
C LYS A 118 11.28 1.07 1.29
N VAL A 119 11.42 1.84 2.35
CA VAL A 119 10.72 1.64 3.62
C VAL A 119 9.63 2.68 3.81
N GLY A 120 8.39 2.23 3.92
CA GLY A 120 7.27 3.02 4.40
C GLY A 120 6.88 2.63 5.83
N LEU A 121 6.55 3.62 6.66
CA LEU A 121 6.04 3.39 8.01
C LEU A 121 4.68 4.07 8.19
N ALA A 122 3.68 3.26 8.48
CA ALA A 122 2.29 3.67 8.61
C ALA A 122 1.87 3.78 10.07
N ILE A 123 1.00 4.75 10.36
CA ILE A 123 0.32 4.88 11.66
C ILE A 123 -1.20 4.94 11.47
N LYS A 124 -1.91 4.31 12.38
CA LYS A 124 -3.37 4.33 12.49
C LYS A 124 -3.88 5.67 13.05
N PRO A 125 -5.18 5.96 12.92
CA PRO A 125 -5.78 7.14 13.53
C PRO A 125 -5.58 7.21 15.06
N GLY A 126 -5.62 6.07 15.75
CA GLY A 126 -5.40 6.01 17.21
C GLY A 126 -3.94 6.20 17.66
N THR A 127 -2.97 6.12 16.75
CA THR A 127 -1.54 6.15 17.09
C THR A 127 -0.98 7.56 17.02
N SER A 128 -0.28 7.97 18.06
CA SER A 128 0.34 9.31 18.11
C SER A 128 1.50 9.41 17.12
N VAL A 129 1.64 10.57 16.48
CA VAL A 129 2.64 10.81 15.43
C VAL A 129 4.06 10.87 15.99
N GLU A 130 4.19 11.23 17.26
CA GLU A 130 5.41 11.25 18.03
C GLU A 130 6.03 9.86 18.17
N GLN A 131 5.24 8.78 18.11
CA GLN A 131 5.75 7.41 18.12
C GLN A 131 6.47 7.04 16.80
N LEU A 132 6.11 7.68 15.68
CA LEU A 132 6.76 7.49 14.39
C LEU A 132 8.08 8.27 14.32
N ALA A 133 8.17 9.41 14.99
CA ALA A 133 9.28 10.35 14.88
C ALA A 133 10.70 9.76 15.06
N PRO A 134 10.94 8.82 16.00
CA PRO A 134 12.26 8.18 16.16
C PRO A 134 12.75 7.43 14.91
N TRP A 135 11.82 7.01 14.05
CA TRP A 135 12.09 6.23 12.85
C TRP A 135 12.17 7.10 11.58
N ALA A 136 11.77 8.37 11.66
CA ALA A 136 11.60 9.24 10.49
C ALA A 136 12.87 9.37 9.62
N ASN A 137 14.06 9.33 10.23
CA ASN A 137 15.34 9.40 9.51
C ASN A 137 15.80 8.05 8.91
N GLN A 138 15.11 6.96 9.22
CA GLN A 138 15.44 5.60 8.76
C GLN A 138 14.48 5.10 7.69
N ILE A 139 13.38 5.82 7.46
CA ILE A 139 12.32 5.48 6.49
C ILE A 139 12.38 6.42 5.28
N ASP A 140 11.81 5.98 4.16
CA ASP A 140 11.72 6.80 2.94
C ASP A 140 10.38 7.53 2.87
N MET A 141 9.34 7.01 3.54
CA MET A 141 7.99 7.56 3.51
C MET A 141 7.24 7.30 4.83
N ALA A 142 6.54 8.30 5.37
CA ALA A 142 5.57 8.12 6.46
C ALA A 142 4.16 8.07 5.89
N LEU A 143 3.34 7.09 6.30
CA LEU A 143 1.94 6.96 5.92
C LEU A 143 1.03 7.30 7.12
N VAL A 144 0.16 8.30 6.94
CA VAL A 144 -0.91 8.62 7.88
C VAL A 144 -2.23 8.05 7.34
N MET A 145 -2.81 7.12 8.08
CA MET A 145 -4.14 6.60 7.78
C MET A 145 -5.21 7.64 8.14
N THR A 146 -6.11 7.92 7.21
CA THR A 146 -7.27 8.82 7.40
C THR A 146 -8.60 8.07 7.52
N VAL A 147 -8.51 6.75 7.70
CA VAL A 147 -9.60 5.82 8.00
C VAL A 147 -9.04 4.65 8.80
N GLU A 148 -9.88 3.88 9.48
CA GLU A 148 -9.40 2.65 10.12
C GLU A 148 -8.93 1.63 9.07
N PRO A 149 -7.76 1.00 9.25
CA PRO A 149 -7.26 0.03 8.28
C PRO A 149 -8.21 -1.16 8.13
N GLY A 150 -8.62 -1.45 6.90
CA GLY A 150 -9.41 -2.64 6.61
C GLY A 150 -10.19 -2.50 5.31
N PHE A 151 -11.21 -1.67 5.30
CA PHE A 151 -12.14 -1.56 4.17
C PHE A 151 -11.97 -0.26 3.39
N GLY A 152 -12.15 -0.33 2.08
CA GLY A 152 -12.19 0.85 1.22
C GLY A 152 -13.56 1.55 1.25
N GLY A 153 -13.59 2.84 0.94
CA GLY A 153 -14.84 3.63 0.86
C GLY A 153 -15.33 4.22 2.18
N GLN A 154 -14.51 4.11 3.23
CA GLN A 154 -14.73 4.82 4.50
C GLN A 154 -14.58 6.35 4.31
N LYS A 155 -15.24 7.11 5.20
CA LYS A 155 -15.23 8.58 5.17
C LYS A 155 -13.87 9.10 5.68
N PHE A 156 -13.32 10.08 4.98
CA PHE A 156 -12.09 10.76 5.35
C PHE A 156 -12.18 11.42 6.74
N MET A 157 -11.17 11.15 7.58
CA MET A 157 -10.99 11.74 8.92
C MET A 157 -10.10 12.97 8.84
N GLU A 158 -10.72 14.16 8.85
CA GLU A 158 -10.00 15.44 8.75
C GLU A 158 -9.11 15.74 9.96
N ASP A 159 -9.46 15.20 11.11
CA ASP A 159 -8.74 15.29 12.38
C ASP A 159 -7.37 14.59 12.35
N MET A 160 -7.02 13.90 11.27
CA MET A 160 -5.68 13.35 11.04
C MET A 160 -4.70 14.33 10.39
N MET A 161 -5.19 15.42 9.77
CA MET A 161 -4.33 16.42 9.13
C MET A 161 -3.33 17.11 10.07
N PRO A 162 -3.64 17.36 11.37
CA PRO A 162 -2.64 17.82 12.32
C PRO A 162 -1.40 16.91 12.41
N LYS A 163 -1.54 15.59 12.25
CA LYS A 163 -0.39 14.66 12.23
C LYS A 163 0.49 14.87 10.99
N VAL A 164 -0.15 15.09 9.83
CA VAL A 164 0.55 15.38 8.57
C VAL A 164 1.31 16.70 8.68
N GLN A 165 0.68 17.73 9.23
CA GLN A 165 1.30 19.04 9.45
C GLN A 165 2.47 18.97 10.42
N TRP A 166 2.32 18.19 11.50
CA TRP A 166 3.39 17.95 12.46
C TRP A 166 4.59 17.28 11.77
N LEU A 167 4.37 16.19 11.00
CA LEU A 167 5.43 15.50 10.27
C LEU A 167 6.12 16.43 9.25
N ARG A 168 5.37 17.23 8.51
CA ARG A 168 5.95 18.15 7.52
C ARG A 168 6.79 19.24 8.18
N THR A 169 6.38 19.71 9.36
CA THR A 169 7.13 20.70 10.13
C THR A 169 8.45 20.11 10.64
N GLN A 170 8.40 18.91 11.24
CA GLN A 170 9.58 18.27 11.84
C GLN A 170 10.53 17.65 10.81
N PHE A 171 9.99 17.11 9.71
CA PHE A 171 10.73 16.39 8.67
C PHE A 171 10.40 16.94 7.27
N PRO A 172 10.95 18.12 6.91
CA PRO A 172 10.51 18.84 5.71
C PRO A 172 10.80 18.15 4.39
N SER A 173 11.78 17.25 4.35
CA SER A 173 12.17 16.48 3.16
C SER A 173 11.53 15.09 3.08
N LEU A 174 10.87 14.63 4.16
CA LEU A 174 10.27 13.29 4.21
C LEU A 174 9.06 13.22 3.26
N ASP A 175 8.93 12.12 2.53
CA ASP A 175 7.71 11.86 1.75
C ASP A 175 6.58 11.48 2.73
N ILE A 176 5.47 12.21 2.70
CA ILE A 176 4.33 12.02 3.60
C ILE A 176 3.12 11.60 2.79
N GLU A 177 2.68 10.38 3.05
CA GLU A 177 1.56 9.71 2.45
C GLU A 177 0.28 9.85 3.28
N VAL A 178 -0.86 9.99 2.59
CA VAL A 178 -2.20 9.84 3.17
C VAL A 178 -2.97 8.73 2.43
N ASP A 179 -3.55 7.79 3.19
CA ASP A 179 -4.43 6.72 2.69
C ASP A 179 -5.75 6.65 3.46
N GLY A 180 -6.86 6.77 2.73
CA GLY A 180 -8.22 6.61 3.26
C GLY A 180 -9.17 7.73 2.86
N GLY A 181 -10.07 7.50 1.91
CA GLY A 181 -11.12 8.47 1.57
C GLY A 181 -10.63 9.72 0.85
N VAL A 182 -9.43 9.71 0.25
CA VAL A 182 -8.91 10.88 -0.48
C VAL A 182 -9.50 10.96 -1.90
N GLY A 183 -9.98 12.16 -2.27
CA GLY A 183 -10.56 12.47 -3.57
C GLY A 183 -10.57 13.97 -3.86
N PRO A 184 -11.27 14.42 -4.92
CA PRO A 184 -11.36 15.84 -5.29
C PRO A 184 -11.77 16.78 -4.15
N ASP A 185 -12.66 16.32 -3.27
CA ASP A 185 -13.19 17.16 -2.18
C ASP A 185 -12.23 17.29 -0.98
N THR A 186 -11.27 16.36 -0.84
CA THR A 186 -10.41 16.25 0.36
C THR A 186 -8.93 16.48 0.06
N ILE A 187 -8.55 16.48 -1.22
CA ILE A 187 -7.15 16.60 -1.65
C ILE A 187 -6.50 17.92 -1.20
N HIS A 188 -7.23 19.02 -1.26
CA HIS A 188 -6.71 20.33 -0.85
C HIS A 188 -6.28 20.32 0.62
N LYS A 189 -7.10 19.75 1.50
CA LYS A 189 -6.79 19.60 2.94
C LYS A 189 -5.52 18.77 3.16
N CYS A 190 -5.39 17.66 2.42
CA CYS A 190 -4.21 16.79 2.51
C CYS A 190 -2.94 17.52 2.03
N ALA A 191 -3.04 18.18 0.88
CA ALA A 191 -1.93 18.86 0.24
C ALA A 191 -1.49 20.06 1.08
N GLU A 192 -2.41 20.88 1.59
CA GLU A 192 -2.13 22.02 2.48
C GLU A 192 -1.47 21.59 3.79
N ALA A 193 -1.95 20.51 4.40
CA ALA A 193 -1.33 19.94 5.61
C ALA A 193 0.12 19.47 5.39
N GLY A 194 0.52 19.21 4.14
CA GLY A 194 1.91 18.87 3.81
C GLY A 194 2.10 17.47 3.22
N ALA A 195 1.02 16.75 2.91
CA ALA A 195 1.12 15.50 2.16
C ALA A 195 1.52 15.79 0.72
N ASN A 196 2.42 14.97 0.17
CA ASN A 196 2.89 15.08 -1.21
C ASN A 196 2.61 13.82 -2.04
N MET A 197 1.87 12.88 -1.44
CA MET A 197 1.94 11.47 -1.75
C MET A 197 0.55 10.90 -1.40
N ILE A 198 -0.34 10.66 -2.38
CA ILE A 198 -1.79 10.40 -2.11
C ILE A 198 -2.29 9.04 -2.60
N VAL A 199 -2.95 8.29 -1.71
CA VAL A 199 -3.66 7.05 -2.08
C VAL A 199 -5.14 7.37 -2.30
N SER A 200 -5.59 7.21 -3.54
CA SER A 200 -7.00 7.34 -3.88
C SER A 200 -7.49 6.09 -4.61
N GLY A 201 -8.60 5.52 -4.12
CA GLY A 201 -9.16 4.27 -4.66
C GLY A 201 -10.56 4.44 -5.17
N SER A 202 -11.51 4.59 -4.25
CA SER A 202 -12.92 4.75 -4.58
C SER A 202 -13.16 5.95 -5.50
N ALA A 203 -12.52 7.10 -5.24
CA ALA A 203 -12.73 8.30 -6.05
C ALA A 203 -12.26 8.12 -7.51
N ILE A 204 -11.14 7.42 -7.74
CA ILE A 204 -10.64 7.12 -9.10
C ILE A 204 -11.51 6.04 -9.76
N MET A 205 -11.81 4.95 -9.05
CA MET A 205 -12.49 3.79 -9.64
C MET A 205 -13.98 4.03 -9.90
N ARG A 206 -14.62 4.96 -9.19
CA ARG A 206 -16.02 5.35 -9.39
C ARG A 206 -16.18 6.56 -10.32
N SER A 207 -15.10 7.22 -10.72
CA SER A 207 -15.17 8.36 -11.63
C SER A 207 -15.51 7.92 -13.04
N ALA A 208 -16.37 8.70 -13.72
CA ALA A 208 -16.60 8.57 -15.16
C ALA A 208 -15.34 8.89 -15.97
N ASP A 209 -14.45 9.73 -15.43
CA ASP A 209 -13.14 10.04 -15.99
C ASP A 209 -12.03 9.89 -14.92
N PRO A 210 -11.41 8.71 -14.82
CA PRO A 210 -10.32 8.48 -13.89
C PRO A 210 -9.08 9.34 -14.19
N ARG A 211 -8.88 9.78 -15.44
CA ARG A 211 -7.68 10.53 -15.85
C ARG A 211 -7.74 11.95 -15.31
N SER A 212 -8.89 12.63 -15.43
CA SER A 212 -9.05 13.98 -14.86
C SER A 212 -8.88 13.99 -13.35
N VAL A 213 -9.46 13.02 -12.63
CA VAL A 213 -9.28 12.89 -11.17
C VAL A 213 -7.80 12.74 -10.83
N ILE A 214 -7.07 11.86 -11.51
CA ILE A 214 -5.63 11.67 -11.27
C ILE A 214 -4.85 12.98 -11.52
N ASN A 215 -5.18 13.70 -12.58
CA ASN A 215 -4.51 14.96 -12.91
C ASN A 215 -4.81 16.04 -11.87
N LEU A 216 -6.07 16.17 -11.43
CA LEU A 216 -6.45 17.07 -10.34
C LEU A 216 -5.63 16.78 -9.07
N LEU A 217 -5.64 15.51 -8.63
CA LEU A 217 -4.91 15.12 -7.41
C LEU A 217 -3.41 15.44 -7.51
N ARG A 218 -2.82 15.19 -8.68
CA ARG A 218 -1.41 15.49 -8.96
C ARG A 218 -1.12 16.99 -8.89
N ASN A 219 -1.92 17.79 -9.58
CA ASN A 219 -1.70 19.23 -9.69
C ASN A 219 -1.78 19.89 -8.32
N VAL A 220 -2.82 19.58 -7.54
CA VAL A 220 -3.01 20.13 -6.19
C VAL A 220 -1.81 19.83 -5.28
N CYS A 221 -1.32 18.58 -5.27
CA CYS A 221 -0.14 18.24 -4.48
C CYS A 221 1.13 18.95 -4.97
N SER A 222 1.29 19.11 -6.28
CA SER A 222 2.45 19.76 -6.89
C SER A 222 2.49 21.26 -6.57
N GLU A 223 1.36 21.95 -6.74
CA GLU A 223 1.20 23.36 -6.45
C GLU A 223 1.43 23.66 -4.96
N ALA A 224 0.84 22.85 -4.07
CA ALA A 224 1.07 23.00 -2.63
C ALA A 224 2.54 22.78 -2.26
N ALA A 225 3.22 21.82 -2.88
CA ALA A 225 4.64 21.57 -2.65
C ALA A 225 5.52 22.72 -3.18
N GLN A 226 5.22 23.26 -4.35
CA GLN A 226 5.92 24.42 -4.92
C GLN A 226 5.75 25.66 -4.05
N LYS A 227 4.52 25.95 -3.61
CA LYS A 227 4.24 27.08 -2.71
C LYS A 227 5.08 27.02 -1.44
N ARG A 228 5.14 25.86 -0.77
CA ARG A 228 6.00 25.65 0.40
C ARG A 228 7.49 25.83 0.15
N CYS A 229 7.94 25.56 -1.07
CA CYS A 229 9.34 25.76 -1.45
C CYS A 229 9.66 27.25 -1.66
N LEU A 230 8.68 28.03 -2.11
CA LEU A 230 8.82 29.48 -2.31
C LEU A 230 8.73 30.27 -1.00
N ASP A 231 7.95 29.78 -0.05
CA ASP A 231 7.75 30.42 1.27
C ASP A 231 8.91 30.15 2.26
N ARG A 232 10.00 29.50 1.82
CA ARG A 232 11.20 29.16 2.61
C ARG A 232 12.38 30.04 2.25
#